data_AF-A0A315AWD8-F1
#
_entry.id   AF-A0A315AWD8-F1
#
_cell.length_a   1.000
_cell.length_b   1.000
_cell.length_c   1.000
_cell.angle_alpha   90.00
_cell.angle_beta   90.00
_cell.angle_gamma   90.00
#
_symmetry.space_group_name_H-M   'P 1'
#
loop_
_entity.id
_entity.type
_entity.pdbx_description
1 polymer ?
#
loop_
_entity_poly.entity_id
_entity_poly.type
_entity_poly.pdbx_seq_one_letter_code
_entity_poly.pdbx_strand_id
1 'polypeptide(L)'
;MDHGLMFLELGKRWWSLQAAIRGVLLYMESDPVKIAVEGVETFKKENCDLIIVDTSGRHKQEAALFEEMRQVSEVTKPDLVIFVMDRSIGQAAFDQAQAFRQSVSVGAVIVTKMDGHARGGGALSA
;
A
#
# COMPACT_ATOMS: atom_id res chain seq x y z
N MET A 1 -18.30 17.91 10.13
CA MET A 1 -18.36 16.70 9.30
C MET A 1 -16.98 16.09 9.44
N ASP A 2 -16.85 15.04 10.25
CA ASP A 2 -15.57 14.41 10.51
C ASP A 2 -15.22 13.50 9.33
N HIS A 3 -14.23 13.92 8.54
CA HIS A 3 -13.72 13.16 7.41
C HIS A 3 -12.80 12.05 7.96
N GLY A 4 -13.32 10.82 7.97
CA GLY A 4 -12.61 9.66 8.50
C GLY A 4 -11.63 9.08 7.46
N LEU A 5 -10.35 9.02 7.82
CA LEU A 5 -9.34 8.23 7.12
C LEU A 5 -9.40 6.78 7.65
N MET A 6 -9.34 5.77 6.76
CA MET A 6 -9.30 4.36 7.17
C MET A 6 -8.17 3.58 6.51
N PHE A 7 -7.62 2.60 7.24
CA PHE A 7 -6.45 1.81 6.84
C PHE A 7 -6.74 0.32 6.99
N LEU A 8 -6.43 -0.46 5.96
CA LEU A 8 -6.51 -1.91 5.95
C LEU A 8 -5.09 -2.48 5.97
N GLU A 9 -4.68 -3.08 7.09
CA GLU A 9 -3.32 -3.59 7.29
C GLU A 9 -3.33 -5.09 7.64
N LEU A 10 -2.41 -5.86 7.04
CA LEU A 10 -2.14 -7.24 7.41
C LEU A 10 -1.22 -7.28 8.64
N GLY A 11 -1.81 -7.03 9.80
CA GLY A 11 -1.23 -7.31 11.11
C GLY A 11 -0.35 -6.21 11.70
N LYS A 12 -0.96 -5.23 12.40
CA LYS A 12 -0.44 -4.53 13.60
C LYS A 12 -1.46 -3.49 14.15
N ARG A 13 -2.22 -3.89 15.18
CA ARG A 13 -3.29 -3.08 15.81
C ARG A 13 -2.86 -1.80 16.55
N TRP A 14 -1.59 -1.66 16.90
CA TRP A 14 -1.12 -0.61 17.82
C TRP A 14 -1.06 0.79 17.19
N TRP A 15 -0.87 0.89 15.88
CA TRP A 15 -0.72 2.19 15.18
C TRP A 15 -2.05 2.93 14.99
N SER A 16 -3.13 2.22 14.67
CA SER A 16 -4.45 2.83 14.42
C SER A 16 -4.99 3.57 15.65
N LEU A 17 -4.69 3.05 16.86
CA LEU A 17 -5.10 3.66 18.14
C LEU A 17 -4.41 5.01 18.41
N GLN A 18 -3.15 5.16 18.02
CA GLN A 18 -2.41 6.41 18.21
C GLN A 18 -2.81 7.50 17.21
N ALA A 19 -3.13 7.10 15.98
CA ALA A 19 -3.49 8.03 14.90
C ALA A 19 -4.99 8.39 14.86
N ALA A 20 -5.81 7.83 15.76
CA ALA A 20 -7.28 7.93 15.72
C ALA A 20 -7.89 7.51 14.37
N ILE A 21 -7.29 6.50 13.74
CA ILE A 21 -7.72 5.94 12.45
C ILE A 21 -8.56 4.69 12.71
N ARG A 22 -9.67 4.53 11.98
CA ARG A 22 -10.46 3.30 12.01
C ARG A 22 -9.83 2.26 11.09
N GLY A 23 -9.69 1.04 11.58
CA GLY A 23 -9.10 -0.08 10.84
C GLY A 23 -9.91 -1.35 11.00
N VAL A 24 -9.85 -2.21 9.99
CA VAL A 24 -10.42 -3.57 10.01
C VAL A 24 -9.25 -4.54 10.04
N LEU A 25 -9.27 -5.44 11.02
CA LEU A 25 -8.29 -6.52 11.18
C LEU A 25 -9.07 -7.84 11.22
N LEU A 26 -8.94 -8.64 10.16
CA LEU A 26 -9.55 -9.97 10.09
C LEU A 26 -8.54 -11.00 10.65
N TYR A 27 -8.60 -11.23 11.96
CA TYR A 27 -7.64 -12.06 12.71
C TYR A 27 -7.59 -13.54 12.29
N MET A 28 -8.61 -14.05 11.58
CA MET A 28 -8.69 -15.44 11.15
C MET A 28 -8.57 -15.63 9.64
N GLU A 29 -8.50 -14.53 8.87
CA GLU A 29 -8.31 -14.60 7.43
C GLU A 29 -6.86 -14.23 7.13
N SER A 30 -6.17 -15.06 6.35
CA SER A 30 -4.78 -14.82 5.95
C SER A 30 -4.66 -14.57 4.45
N ASP A 31 -5.75 -14.69 3.70
CA ASP A 31 -5.80 -14.35 2.29
C ASP A 31 -5.88 -12.82 2.11
N PRO A 32 -4.81 -12.17 1.60
CA PRO A 32 -4.74 -10.72 1.41
C PRO A 32 -5.85 -10.20 0.48
N VAL A 33 -6.26 -11.01 -0.51
CA VAL A 33 -7.29 -10.62 -1.50
C VAL A 33 -8.64 -10.52 -0.82
N LYS A 34 -9.00 -11.50 0.01
CA LYS A 34 -10.27 -11.48 0.75
C LYS A 34 -10.32 -10.35 1.76
N ILE A 35 -9.22 -10.11 2.47
CA ILE A 35 -9.13 -9.02 3.45
C ILE A 35 -9.34 -7.67 2.77
N ALA A 36 -8.73 -7.49 1.60
CA ALA A 36 -8.91 -6.32 0.74
C ALA A 36 -10.36 -6.12 0.32
N VAL A 37 -11.03 -7.16 -0.19
CA VAL A 37 -12.43 -7.11 -0.63
C VAL A 37 -13.36 -6.77 0.54
N GLU A 38 -13.30 -7.53 1.63
CA GLU A 38 -14.19 -7.34 2.77
C GLU A 38 -13.98 -5.99 3.45
N GLY A 39 -12.72 -5.55 3.59
CA GLY A 39 -12.39 -4.24 4.14
C GLY A 39 -12.95 -3.10 3.30
N VAL A 40 -12.70 -3.11 1.99
CA VAL A 40 -13.20 -2.08 1.07
C VAL A 40 -14.73 -2.06 1.03
N GLU A 41 -15.39 -3.21 0.98
CA GLU A 41 -16.86 -3.28 1.00
C GLU A 41 -17.45 -2.73 2.30
N THR A 42 -16.85 -3.08 3.45
CA THR A 42 -17.29 -2.61 4.77
C THR A 42 -17.18 -1.09 4.85
N PHE A 43 -16.03 -0.53 4.49
CA PHE A 43 -15.80 0.90 4.58
C PHE A 43 -16.61 1.71 3.56
N LYS A 44 -16.90 1.13 2.37
CA LYS A 44 -17.87 1.72 1.43
C LYS A 44 -19.27 1.78 2.02
N LYS A 45 -19.75 0.72 2.69
CA LYS A 45 -21.07 0.70 3.35
C LYS A 45 -21.16 1.72 4.51
N GLU A 46 -20.03 2.00 5.15
CA GLU A 46 -19.92 3.00 6.22
C GLU A 46 -19.75 4.45 5.71
N ASN A 47 -19.76 4.68 4.38
CA ASN A 47 -19.56 6.00 3.75
C ASN A 47 -18.23 6.68 4.14
N CYS A 48 -17.14 5.92 4.15
CA CYS A 48 -15.81 6.48 4.40
C CYS A 48 -15.32 7.29 3.20
N ASP A 49 -14.74 8.45 3.46
CA ASP A 49 -14.23 9.34 2.41
C ASP A 49 -12.91 8.84 1.78
N LEU A 50 -12.08 8.15 2.57
CA LEU A 50 -10.77 7.65 2.12
C LEU A 50 -10.46 6.29 2.74
N ILE A 51 -10.22 5.31 1.87
CA ILE A 51 -9.83 3.94 2.22
C ILE A 51 -8.41 3.73 1.71
N ILE A 52 -7.50 3.37 2.60
CA ILE A 52 -6.13 3.00 2.26
C ILE A 52 -5.97 1.50 2.45
N VAL A 53 -5.50 0.81 1.40
CA VAL A 53 -5.14 -0.60 1.44
C VAL A 53 -3.62 -0.69 1.55
N ASP A 54 -3.13 -1.25 2.66
CA ASP A 54 -1.71 -1.49 2.88
C ASP A 54 -1.36 -2.95 2.56
N THR A 55 -0.43 -3.11 1.63
CA THR A 55 -0.02 -4.42 1.11
C THR A 55 1.25 -4.89 1.79
N SER A 56 1.54 -6.19 1.69
CA SER A 56 2.82 -6.72 2.17
C SER A 56 3.99 -6.03 1.44
N GLY A 57 5.00 -5.55 2.18
CA GLY A 57 6.06 -4.72 1.60
C GLY A 57 7.27 -5.50 1.06
N ARG A 58 7.53 -6.70 1.58
CA ARG A 58 8.74 -7.49 1.26
C ARG A 58 8.47 -8.99 1.41
N HIS A 59 7.97 -9.63 0.36
CA HIS A 59 7.98 -11.08 0.28
C HIS A 59 9.35 -11.56 -0.21
N LYS A 60 9.86 -12.69 0.32
CA LYS A 60 11.15 -13.28 -0.11
C LYS A 60 11.19 -13.72 -1.58
N GLN A 61 10.05 -13.70 -2.27
CA GLN A 61 9.87 -14.04 -3.67
C GLN A 61 9.09 -12.90 -4.35
N GLU A 62 9.77 -12.10 -5.16
CA GLU A 62 9.19 -10.92 -5.81
C GLU A 62 7.98 -11.27 -6.69
N ALA A 63 8.01 -12.40 -7.40
CA ALA A 63 6.91 -12.82 -8.27
C ALA A 63 5.59 -13.06 -7.53
N ALA A 64 5.64 -13.66 -6.33
CA ALA A 64 4.45 -13.90 -5.53
C ALA A 64 3.84 -12.59 -5.00
N LEU A 65 4.69 -11.63 -4.63
CA LEU A 65 4.25 -10.29 -4.21
C LEU A 65 3.53 -9.57 -5.35
N PHE A 66 4.09 -9.58 -6.56
CA PHE A 66 3.49 -8.91 -7.70
C PHE A 66 2.14 -9.53 -8.11
N GLU A 67 2.00 -10.85 -8.02
CA GLU A 67 0.72 -11.51 -8.29
C GLU A 67 -0.33 -11.17 -7.23
N GLU A 68 0.04 -11.17 -5.94
CA GLU A 68 -0.84 -10.72 -4.85
C GLU A 68 -1.32 -9.28 -5.08
N MET A 69 -0.39 -8.36 -5.40
CA MET A 69 -0.72 -6.98 -5.70
C MET A 69 -1.65 -6.84 -6.91
N ARG A 70 -1.43 -7.63 -7.96
CA ARG A 70 -2.28 -7.66 -9.16
C ARG A 70 -3.70 -8.08 -8.79
N GLN A 71 -3.84 -9.16 -8.03
CA GLN A 71 -5.13 -9.67 -7.57
C GLN A 71 -5.86 -8.65 -6.68
N VAL A 72 -5.16 -8.08 -5.68
CA VAL A 72 -5.72 -7.03 -4.82
C VAL A 72 -6.19 -5.82 -5.64
N SER A 73 -5.38 -5.37 -6.61
CA SER A 73 -5.74 -4.24 -7.48
C SER A 73 -6.95 -4.55 -8.36
N GLU A 74 -7.06 -5.77 -8.89
CA GLU A 74 -8.18 -6.18 -9.76
C GLU A 74 -9.52 -6.23 -9.00
N VAL A 75 -9.50 -6.73 -7.76
CA VAL A 75 -10.72 -6.89 -6.95
C VAL A 75 -11.14 -5.59 -6.26
N THR A 76 -10.18 -4.76 -5.81
CA THR A 76 -10.48 -3.52 -5.09
C THR A 76 -10.69 -2.32 -6.01
N LYS A 77 -10.11 -2.33 -7.22
CA LYS A 77 -10.15 -1.24 -8.21
C LYS A 77 -9.83 0.12 -7.59
N PRO A 78 -8.61 0.30 -7.04
CA PRO A 78 -8.24 1.53 -6.34
C PRO A 78 -8.20 2.71 -7.30
N ASP A 79 -8.63 3.88 -6.84
CA ASP A 79 -8.55 5.14 -7.61
C ASP A 79 -7.10 5.60 -7.82
N LEU A 80 -6.20 5.25 -6.88
CA LEU A 80 -4.79 5.58 -6.92
C LEU A 80 -3.95 4.44 -6.33
N VAL A 81 -2.98 3.96 -7.10
CA VAL A 81 -1.92 3.06 -6.61
C VAL A 81 -0.64 3.87 -6.39
N ILE A 82 -0.06 3.75 -5.21
CA ILE A 82 1.10 4.53 -4.78
C ILE A 82 2.29 3.58 -4.58
N PHE A 83 3.39 3.83 -5.29
CA PHE A 83 4.67 3.15 -5.02
C PHE A 83 5.45 3.90 -3.94
N VAL A 84 5.71 3.23 -2.82
CA VAL A 84 6.44 3.84 -1.69
C VAL A 84 7.87 3.32 -1.69
N MET A 85 8.83 4.23 -1.82
CA MET A 85 10.26 3.92 -1.84
C MET A 85 11.04 4.70 -0.79
N ASP A 86 12.16 4.14 -0.36
CA ASP A 86 13.14 4.81 0.49
C ASP A 86 14.10 5.63 -0.38
N ARG A 87 14.39 6.87 0.02
CA ARG A 87 15.41 7.75 -0.57
C ARG A 87 16.76 7.08 -0.86
N SER A 88 17.17 6.11 -0.05
CA SER A 88 18.46 5.42 -0.13
C SER A 88 18.55 4.35 -1.21
N ILE A 89 17.46 4.05 -1.92
CA ILE A 89 17.38 3.00 -2.95
C ILE A 89 18.41 3.15 -4.09
N GLY A 90 18.87 4.37 -4.36
CA GLY A 90 19.90 4.65 -5.35
C GLY A 90 19.50 4.20 -6.75
N GLN A 91 20.41 3.49 -7.44
CA GLN A 91 20.21 3.05 -8.82
C GLN A 91 19.16 1.95 -8.99
N ALA A 92 18.88 1.18 -7.93
CA ALA A 92 17.87 0.12 -7.96
C ALA A 92 16.42 0.66 -8.07
N ALA A 93 16.23 1.98 -7.94
CA ALA A 93 14.92 2.62 -8.06
C ALA A 93 14.26 2.34 -9.41
N PHE A 94 15.04 2.45 -10.49
CA PHE A 94 14.53 2.29 -11.85
C PHE A 94 13.99 0.88 -12.08
N ASP A 95 14.79 -0.14 -11.76
CA ASP A 95 14.40 -1.54 -11.97
C ASP A 95 13.20 -1.92 -11.10
N GLN A 96 13.16 -1.47 -9.84
CA GLN A 96 12.04 -1.74 -8.95
C GLN A 96 10.77 -1.02 -9.41
N ALA A 97 10.84 0.26 -9.76
CA ALA A 97 9.69 1.01 -10.27
C ALA A 97 9.18 0.44 -11.60
N GLN A 98 10.08 0.02 -12.49
CA GLN A 98 9.73 -0.64 -13.74
C GLN A 98 8.97 -1.95 -13.49
N ALA A 99 9.44 -2.79 -12.57
CA ALA A 99 8.76 -4.04 -12.20
C ALA A 99 7.36 -3.75 -11.62
N PHE A 100 7.23 -2.79 -10.70
CA PHE A 100 5.94 -2.39 -10.14
C PHE A 100 4.97 -1.88 -11.21
N ARG A 101 5.44 -1.03 -12.13
CA ARG A 101 4.63 -0.48 -13.23
C ARG A 101 4.16 -1.55 -14.21
N GLN A 102 4.94 -2.61 -14.40
CA GLN A 102 4.55 -3.74 -15.25
C GLN A 102 3.48 -4.61 -14.59
N SER A 103 3.45 -4.69 -13.26
CA SER A 103 2.49 -5.51 -12.52
C SER A 103 1.18 -4.80 -12.19
N VAL A 104 1.25 -3.52 -11.81
CA VAL A 104 0.09 -2.70 -11.42
C VAL A 104 0.20 -1.28 -11.97
N SER A 105 -0.95 -0.65 -12.21
CA SER A 105 -1.00 0.72 -12.74
C SER A 105 -0.68 1.75 -11.66
N VAL A 106 0.60 2.02 -11.44
CA VAL A 106 1.08 3.02 -10.47
C VAL A 106 0.77 4.44 -10.98
N GLY A 107 0.08 5.22 -10.14
CA GLY A 107 -0.29 6.61 -10.44
C GLY A 107 0.49 7.67 -9.65
N ALA A 108 1.12 7.29 -8.54
CA ALA A 108 1.95 8.19 -7.73
C ALA A 108 3.13 7.46 -7.07
N VAL A 109 4.14 8.24 -6.68
CA VAL A 109 5.31 7.75 -5.94
C VAL A 109 5.46 8.57 -4.66
N ILE A 110 5.71 7.89 -3.54
CA ILE A 110 6.10 8.52 -2.27
C ILE A 110 7.54 8.15 -1.95
N VAL A 111 8.37 9.17 -1.69
CA VAL A 111 9.76 9.00 -1.25
C VAL A 111 9.85 9.26 0.24
N THR A 112 10.26 8.25 0.99
CA THR A 112 10.35 8.28 2.46
C THR A 112 11.78 8.51 2.95
N LYS A 113 11.92 8.77 4.26
CA LYS A 113 13.19 9.00 4.96
C LYS A 113 14.02 10.18 4.42
N MET A 114 13.30 11.26 4.10
CA MET A 114 13.88 12.51 3.60
C MET A 114 14.67 13.30 4.67
N ASP A 115 14.64 12.86 5.92
CA ASP A 115 15.35 13.42 7.07
C ASP A 115 16.84 13.03 7.17
N GLY A 116 17.30 11.99 6.46
CA GLY A 116 18.74 11.59 6.41
C GLY A 116 19.67 12.46 5.52
N HIS A 117 20.80 11.88 5.06
CA HIS A 117 21.82 12.58 4.24
C HIS A 117 21.92 12.14 2.75
N ALA A 118 21.27 11.06 2.32
CA ALA A 118 21.31 10.59 0.93
C ALA A 118 20.75 11.64 -0.08
N ARG A 119 21.07 11.63 -1.37
CA ARG A 119 20.59 12.72 -2.25
C ARG A 119 19.22 12.48 -2.89
N GLY A 120 18.60 11.31 -2.69
CA GLY A 120 17.27 10.99 -3.22
C GLY A 120 17.21 10.85 -4.75
N GLY A 121 18.35 10.87 -5.44
CA GLY A 121 18.40 10.87 -6.91
C GLY A 121 17.70 9.67 -7.57
N GLY A 122 17.57 8.54 -6.88
CA GLY A 122 16.81 7.39 -7.38
C GLY A 122 15.33 7.70 -7.62
N ALA A 123 14.74 8.67 -6.92
CA ALA A 123 13.34 9.05 -7.11
C ALA A 123 13.05 9.64 -8.49
N LEU A 124 14.03 10.27 -9.15
CA LEU A 124 13.87 10.79 -10.51
C LEU A 124 13.83 9.67 -11.55
N SER A 125 14.34 8.50 -11.20
CA SER A 125 14.37 7.33 -12.07
C SER A 125 13.18 6.39 -11.85
N ALA A 126 12.34 6.66 -10.83
CA ALA A 126 11.19 5.85 -10.47
C ALA A 126 9.91 6.26 -11.23
#